data_AF-A0A8C9F1M0-F1
#
_entry.id   AF-A0A8C9F1M0-F1
#
_cell.length_a   1.000
_cell.length_b   1.000
_cell.length_c   1.000
_cell.angle_alpha   90.00
_cell.angle_beta   90.00
_cell.angle_gamma   90.00
#
_symmetry.space_group_name_H-M   'P 1'
#
loop_
_entity.id
_entity.type
_entity.pdbx_description
1 polymer ?
#
loop_
_entity_poly.entity_id
_entity_poly.type
_entity_poly.pdbx_seq_one_letter_code
_entity_poly.pdbx_strand_id
1 'polypeptide(L)'
;MAEAMATADNEDLSDYFSMQYRQNLLLLLKKLKLTEEDSLSPFIRLQEKKKEAQEMQRVLEEREEAFRVRIEDITSRWKELLAKEAELKAHMKKSERTLKENDKMRIQALKKAGKEREMKMQKESELLRVKKVLEALKIKHRKLSDRVQNYSIFGTYLEDVVKVSQFEEIQAIIWRYKMLVRMRKALLQAERGLREAKQQAKEFIHYSEDESLQYNDDVDQLQLRSHQARRDVLTWESRWADVQKTAAKKTQELGTIKMAILGLFQHVSKQMKRSLNVPVDDSYTQLSVIQQFIQDLMDILMEVKRKGIASSYDYGTARKMPT
;
A
#
# COMPACT_ATOMS: atom_id res chain seq x y z
N MET A 1 -64.92 -56.01 172.40
CA MET A 1 -64.77 -56.73 173.68
C MET A 1 -63.32 -57.16 173.78
N ALA A 2 -62.57 -56.91 174.85
CA ALA A 2 -62.80 -55.96 175.95
C ALA A 2 -61.43 -55.55 176.58
N GLU A 3 -61.42 -54.36 177.18
CA GLU A 3 -60.75 -53.89 178.42
C GLU A 3 -59.74 -54.80 179.18
N ALA A 4 -58.72 -54.27 179.90
CA ALA A 4 -58.29 -52.87 180.13
C ALA A 4 -56.91 -52.77 180.85
N MET A 5 -56.38 -51.53 181.01
CA MET A 5 -55.34 -51.08 181.98
C MET A 5 -53.89 -51.61 181.76
N ALA A 6 -52.77 -50.94 182.13
CA ALA A 6 -52.43 -49.59 182.67
C ALA A 6 -50.87 -49.46 182.71
N THR A 7 -50.14 -48.32 182.81
CA THR A 7 -50.35 -46.84 182.72
C THR A 7 -48.97 -46.11 182.67
N ALA A 8 -48.97 -44.83 182.26
CA ALA A 8 -48.00 -43.74 182.57
C ALA A 8 -46.60 -43.67 181.88
N ASP A 9 -46.48 -42.64 181.03
CA ASP A 9 -45.44 -41.58 180.94
C ASP A 9 -43.94 -41.89 180.73
N ASN A 10 -43.42 -41.65 179.50
CA ASN A 10 -42.02 -41.22 179.23
C ASN A 10 -41.72 -40.76 177.76
N GLU A 11 -42.41 -39.77 177.19
CA GLU A 11 -42.26 -39.42 175.75
C GLU A 11 -41.53 -38.10 175.38
N ASP A 12 -41.22 -37.22 176.34
CA ASP A 12 -40.62 -35.89 176.05
C ASP A 12 -39.15 -35.88 175.56
N LEU A 13 -38.43 -37.01 175.58
CA LEU A 13 -37.05 -37.08 175.05
C LEU A 13 -36.96 -37.32 173.53
N SER A 14 -38.03 -37.79 172.88
CA SER A 14 -37.98 -38.22 171.48
C SER A 14 -37.73 -37.05 170.50
N ASP A 15 -38.45 -35.95 170.68
CA ASP A 15 -38.42 -34.80 169.77
C ASP A 15 -37.09 -34.04 169.79
N TYR A 16 -36.37 -34.05 170.92
CA TYR A 16 -35.05 -33.41 171.04
C TYR A 16 -34.03 -34.01 170.06
N PHE A 17 -33.95 -35.34 169.98
CA PHE A 17 -33.05 -36.02 169.05
C PHE A 17 -33.48 -35.87 167.59
N SER A 18 -34.79 -35.86 167.34
CA SER A 18 -35.37 -35.71 166.00
C SER A 18 -35.00 -34.37 165.34
N MET A 19 -35.00 -33.28 166.10
CA MET A 19 -34.54 -31.96 165.61
C MET A 19 -33.03 -31.96 165.31
N GLN A 20 -32.23 -32.50 166.22
CA GLN A 20 -30.76 -32.49 166.12
C GLN A 20 -30.25 -33.26 164.89
N TYR A 21 -30.96 -34.34 164.50
CA TYR A 21 -30.68 -35.12 163.29
C TYR A 21 -30.96 -34.33 162.00
N ARG A 22 -32.08 -33.58 161.96
CA ARG A 22 -32.46 -32.75 160.80
C ARG A 22 -31.48 -31.60 160.54
N GLN A 23 -30.97 -30.95 161.58
CA GLN A 23 -30.07 -29.80 161.41
C GLN A 23 -28.65 -30.19 160.98
N ASN A 24 -28.07 -31.26 161.55
CA ASN A 24 -26.65 -31.55 161.38
C ASN A 24 -26.33 -32.51 160.21
N LEU A 25 -27.10 -33.60 160.03
CA LEU A 25 -26.71 -34.66 159.08
C LEU A 25 -26.90 -34.24 157.61
N LEU A 26 -27.99 -33.52 157.31
CA LEU A 26 -28.29 -33.01 155.97
C LEU A 26 -27.26 -31.98 155.47
N LEU A 27 -26.69 -31.19 156.37
CA LEU A 27 -25.71 -30.15 156.02
C LEU A 27 -24.34 -30.76 155.70
N LEU A 28 -23.96 -31.86 156.38
CA LEU A 28 -22.79 -32.67 156.03
C LEU A 28 -22.97 -33.39 154.69
N LEU A 29 -24.13 -34.03 154.45
CA LEU A 29 -24.44 -34.68 153.17
C LEU A 29 -24.45 -33.69 151.98
N LYS A 30 -24.80 -32.42 152.21
CA LYS A 30 -24.75 -31.37 151.17
C LYS A 30 -23.33 -30.85 150.91
N LYS A 31 -22.40 -30.96 151.87
CA LYS A 31 -20.97 -30.64 151.67
C LYS A 31 -20.20 -31.71 150.89
N LEU A 32 -20.63 -32.96 150.91
CA LEU A 32 -19.97 -34.08 150.22
C LEU A 32 -20.25 -34.17 148.71
N LYS A 33 -21.26 -33.44 148.18
CA LYS A 33 -21.72 -33.55 146.77
C LYS A 33 -21.12 -32.53 145.79
N LEU A 34 -19.94 -31.97 146.09
CA LEU A 34 -19.33 -30.89 145.29
C LEU A 34 -17.86 -31.15 144.91
N THR A 35 -17.38 -32.40 144.96
CA THR A 35 -15.93 -32.68 144.78
C THR A 35 -15.63 -34.08 144.22
N GLU A 36 -16.31 -34.51 143.15
CA GLU A 36 -16.04 -35.80 142.48
C GLU A 36 -15.53 -35.69 141.03
N GLU A 37 -15.46 -34.50 140.41
CA GLU A 37 -15.03 -34.37 138.99
C GLU A 37 -13.50 -34.44 138.76
N ASP A 38 -12.67 -34.35 139.82
CA ASP A 38 -11.21 -34.16 139.68
C ASP A 38 -10.32 -35.28 140.25
N SER A 39 -10.89 -36.46 140.56
CA SER A 39 -10.17 -37.57 141.21
C SER A 39 -9.90 -38.81 140.32
N LEU A 40 -9.84 -38.62 139.00
CA LEU A 40 -9.36 -39.67 138.08
C LEU A 40 -7.84 -39.84 138.22
N SER A 41 -7.43 -41.00 138.75
CA SER A 41 -6.02 -41.41 138.89
C SER A 41 -5.21 -41.19 137.60
N PRO A 42 -3.92 -40.81 137.67
CA PRO A 42 -3.06 -40.64 136.49
C PRO A 42 -3.06 -41.85 135.55
N PHE A 43 -3.21 -43.07 136.08
CA PHE A 43 -3.34 -44.29 135.28
C PHE A 43 -4.66 -44.36 134.49
N ILE A 44 -5.77 -43.86 135.05
CA ILE A 44 -7.07 -43.80 134.39
C ILE A 44 -7.08 -42.69 133.35
N ARG A 45 -6.60 -41.47 133.68
CA ARG A 45 -6.40 -40.39 132.69
C ARG A 45 -5.48 -40.83 131.53
N LEU A 46 -4.46 -41.66 131.80
CA LEU A 46 -3.62 -42.27 130.75
C LEU A 46 -4.40 -43.28 129.89
N GLN A 47 -5.25 -44.14 130.48
CA GLN A 47 -6.09 -45.05 129.71
C GLN A 47 -7.16 -44.32 128.88
N GLU A 48 -7.73 -43.24 129.41
CA GLU A 48 -8.68 -42.39 128.68
C GLU A 48 -8.01 -41.69 127.51
N LYS A 49 -6.85 -41.04 127.72
CA LYS A 49 -6.06 -40.47 126.61
C LYS A 49 -5.57 -41.52 125.61
N LYS A 50 -5.35 -42.77 126.04
CA LYS A 50 -5.07 -43.88 125.12
C LYS A 50 -6.31 -44.30 124.32
N LYS A 51 -7.51 -44.33 124.92
CA LYS A 51 -8.77 -44.59 124.21
C LYS A 51 -9.11 -43.46 123.23
N GLU A 52 -8.99 -42.20 123.66
CA GLU A 52 -9.15 -41.03 122.79
C GLU A 52 -8.17 -41.08 121.61
N ALA A 53 -6.89 -41.39 121.86
CA ALA A 53 -5.90 -41.53 120.79
C ALA A 53 -6.24 -42.68 119.83
N GLN A 54 -6.75 -43.81 120.33
CA GLN A 54 -7.21 -44.91 119.49
C GLN A 54 -8.47 -44.56 118.67
N GLU A 55 -9.41 -43.78 119.23
CA GLU A 55 -10.60 -43.34 118.50
C GLU A 55 -10.27 -42.26 117.47
N MET A 56 -9.42 -41.29 117.83
CA MET A 56 -8.86 -40.32 116.90
C MET A 56 -8.06 -40.99 115.77
N GLN A 57 -7.33 -42.06 116.06
CA GLN A 57 -6.62 -42.86 115.06
C GLN A 57 -7.60 -43.53 114.10
N ARG A 58 -8.68 -44.16 114.58
CA ARG A 58 -9.74 -44.73 113.73
C ARG A 58 -10.39 -43.66 112.84
N VAL A 59 -10.79 -42.53 113.42
CA VAL A 59 -11.42 -41.42 112.67
C VAL A 59 -10.44 -40.81 111.64
N LEU A 60 -9.13 -40.87 111.90
CA LEU A 60 -8.11 -40.46 110.94
C LEU A 60 -7.95 -41.50 109.82
N GLU A 61 -7.87 -42.79 110.15
CA GLU A 61 -7.82 -43.90 109.18
C GLU A 61 -9.07 -43.92 108.28
N GLU A 62 -10.27 -43.72 108.83
CA GLU A 62 -11.52 -43.56 108.08
C GLU A 62 -11.47 -42.36 107.14
N ARG A 63 -10.87 -41.23 107.56
CA ARG A 63 -10.73 -40.02 106.74
C ARG A 63 -9.69 -40.19 105.64
N GLU A 64 -8.58 -40.87 105.91
CA GLU A 64 -7.56 -41.22 104.93
C GLU A 64 -8.12 -42.19 103.89
N GLU A 65 -8.87 -43.22 104.30
CA GLU A 65 -9.51 -44.17 103.38
C GLU A 65 -10.60 -43.48 102.54
N ALA A 66 -11.45 -42.66 103.16
CA ALA A 66 -12.42 -41.85 102.43
C ALA A 66 -11.73 -40.85 101.48
N PHE A 67 -10.53 -40.37 101.79
CA PHE A 67 -9.73 -39.55 100.86
C PHE A 67 -9.14 -40.38 99.72
N ARG A 68 -8.59 -41.57 100.00
CA ARG A 68 -8.08 -42.54 99.02
C ARG A 68 -9.15 -42.86 97.97
N VAL A 69 -10.33 -43.28 98.41
CA VAL A 69 -11.49 -43.59 97.55
C VAL A 69 -11.92 -42.38 96.71
N ARG A 70 -11.89 -41.15 97.26
CA ARG A 70 -12.17 -39.93 96.49
C ARG A 70 -11.10 -39.62 95.44
N ILE A 71 -9.82 -39.86 95.72
CA ILE A 71 -8.74 -39.72 94.73
C ILE A 71 -8.83 -40.82 93.65
N GLU A 72 -9.25 -42.03 93.99
CA GLU A 72 -9.47 -43.13 93.05
C GLU A 72 -10.67 -42.87 92.11
N ASP A 73 -11.78 -42.36 92.63
CA ASP A 73 -12.92 -41.86 91.84
C ASP A 73 -12.50 -40.69 90.91
N ILE A 74 -11.83 -39.67 91.45
CA ILE A 74 -11.35 -38.52 90.67
C ILE A 74 -10.38 -38.95 89.57
N THR A 75 -9.39 -39.80 89.87
CA THR A 75 -8.43 -40.28 88.86
C THR A 75 -9.06 -41.23 87.84
N SER A 76 -10.11 -41.96 88.20
CA SER A 76 -10.92 -42.75 87.25
C SER A 76 -11.70 -41.86 86.30
N ARG A 77 -12.37 -40.81 86.80
CA ARG A 77 -13.06 -39.80 85.98
C ARG A 77 -12.09 -39.05 85.06
N TRP A 78 -10.87 -38.73 85.51
CA TRP A 78 -9.84 -38.14 84.64
C TRP A 78 -9.43 -39.08 83.50
N LYS A 79 -9.26 -40.39 83.76
CA LYS A 79 -9.00 -41.39 82.71
C LYS A 79 -10.16 -41.47 81.71
N GLU A 80 -11.40 -41.47 82.18
CA GLU A 80 -12.59 -41.43 81.31
C GLU A 80 -12.66 -40.16 80.45
N LEU A 81 -12.39 -38.99 81.02
CA LEU A 81 -12.41 -37.72 80.29
C LEU A 81 -11.33 -37.68 79.21
N LEU A 82 -10.12 -38.15 79.52
CA LEU A 82 -9.04 -38.29 78.54
C LEU A 82 -9.37 -39.30 77.42
N ALA A 83 -10.04 -40.41 77.75
CA ALA A 83 -10.52 -41.37 76.75
C ALA A 83 -11.58 -40.74 75.83
N LYS A 84 -12.60 -40.07 76.40
CA LYS A 84 -13.65 -39.37 75.65
C LYS A 84 -13.08 -38.23 74.79
N GLU A 85 -12.07 -37.51 75.27
CA GLU A 85 -11.37 -36.49 74.47
C GLU A 85 -10.59 -37.11 73.29
N ALA A 86 -9.93 -38.26 73.51
CA ALA A 86 -9.23 -39.00 72.45
C ALA A 86 -10.19 -39.57 71.39
N GLU A 87 -11.35 -40.10 71.81
CA GLU A 87 -12.43 -40.55 70.92
C GLU A 87 -13.00 -39.39 70.09
N LEU A 88 -13.28 -38.24 70.72
CA LEU A 88 -13.74 -37.03 70.02
C LEU A 88 -12.70 -36.53 69.01
N LYS A 89 -11.42 -36.48 69.38
CA LYS A 89 -10.31 -36.13 68.46
C LYS A 89 -10.22 -37.11 67.30
N ALA A 90 -10.39 -38.42 67.54
CA ALA A 90 -10.41 -39.44 66.50
C ALA A 90 -11.63 -39.29 65.56
N HIS A 91 -12.81 -38.99 66.12
CA HIS A 91 -14.03 -38.77 65.34
C HIS A 91 -13.95 -37.49 64.50
N MET A 92 -13.46 -36.37 65.06
CA MET A 92 -13.21 -35.13 64.31
C MET A 92 -12.20 -35.35 63.18
N LYS A 93 -11.12 -36.08 63.43
CA LYS A 93 -10.14 -36.44 62.39
C LYS A 93 -10.73 -37.37 61.32
N LYS A 94 -11.74 -38.18 61.65
CA LYS A 94 -12.50 -39.00 60.69
C LYS A 94 -13.46 -38.14 59.87
N SER A 95 -14.24 -37.26 60.49
CA SER A 95 -15.20 -36.40 59.79
C SER A 95 -14.51 -35.38 58.88
N GLU A 96 -13.38 -34.79 59.32
CA GLU A 96 -12.56 -33.90 58.50
C GLU A 96 -12.04 -34.60 57.23
N ARG A 97 -11.60 -35.86 57.34
CA ARG A 97 -11.20 -36.69 56.19
C ARG A 97 -12.37 -36.90 55.23
N THR A 98 -13.54 -37.32 55.72
CA THR A 98 -14.71 -37.57 54.86
C THR A 98 -15.26 -36.30 54.22
N LEU A 99 -15.15 -35.14 54.88
CA LEU A 99 -15.51 -33.84 54.30
C LEU A 99 -14.55 -33.48 53.16
N LYS A 100 -13.23 -33.56 53.38
CA LYS A 100 -12.22 -33.29 52.34
C LYS A 100 -12.34 -34.23 51.15
N GLU A 101 -12.71 -35.49 51.38
CA GLU A 101 -12.99 -36.45 50.31
C GLU A 101 -14.28 -36.14 49.55
N ASN A 102 -15.36 -35.80 50.27
CA ASN A 102 -16.63 -35.40 49.65
C ASN A 102 -16.49 -34.13 48.79
N ASP A 103 -15.81 -33.09 49.30
CA ASP A 103 -15.55 -31.87 48.52
C ASP A 103 -14.65 -32.16 47.30
N LYS A 104 -13.65 -33.04 47.42
CA LYS A 104 -12.86 -33.49 46.27
C LYS A 104 -13.74 -34.19 45.21
N MET A 105 -14.64 -35.08 45.63
CA MET A 105 -15.60 -35.73 44.73
C MET A 105 -16.57 -34.73 44.09
N ARG A 106 -17.10 -33.78 44.88
CA ARG A 106 -17.99 -32.69 44.42
C ARG A 106 -17.31 -31.80 43.38
N ILE A 107 -16.07 -31.37 43.63
CA ILE A 107 -15.27 -30.58 42.68
C ILE A 107 -15.01 -31.38 41.40
N GLN A 108 -14.69 -32.68 41.49
CA GLN A 108 -14.50 -33.53 40.32
C GLN A 108 -15.81 -33.71 39.52
N ALA A 109 -16.94 -33.93 40.19
CA ALA A 109 -18.25 -34.06 39.55
C ALA A 109 -18.67 -32.77 38.84
N LEU A 110 -18.52 -31.61 39.50
CA LEU A 110 -18.77 -30.29 38.90
C LEU A 110 -17.85 -30.03 37.71
N LYS A 111 -16.56 -30.37 37.81
CA LYS A 111 -15.59 -30.22 36.70
C LYS A 111 -15.91 -31.15 35.52
N LYS A 112 -16.42 -32.37 35.77
CA LYS A 112 -16.90 -33.28 34.73
C LYS A 112 -18.16 -32.73 34.05
N ALA A 113 -19.17 -32.36 34.83
CA ALA A 113 -20.43 -31.80 34.32
C ALA A 113 -20.22 -30.47 33.55
N GLY A 114 -19.29 -29.62 34.00
CA GLY A 114 -18.89 -28.40 33.28
C GLY A 114 -18.28 -28.70 31.91
N LYS A 115 -17.32 -29.63 31.84
CA LYS A 115 -16.74 -30.10 30.56
C LYS A 115 -17.80 -30.71 29.64
N GLU A 116 -18.72 -31.50 30.19
CA GLU A 116 -19.78 -32.16 29.42
C GLU A 116 -20.77 -31.16 28.82
N ARG A 117 -21.16 -30.12 29.58
CA ARG A 117 -21.96 -28.99 29.07
C ARG A 117 -21.24 -28.23 27.97
N GLU A 118 -19.96 -27.92 28.15
CA GLU A 118 -19.16 -27.21 27.14
C GLU A 118 -19.05 -28.02 25.83
N MET A 119 -18.69 -29.31 25.92
CA MET A 119 -18.65 -30.21 24.75
C MET A 119 -20.02 -30.36 24.07
N LYS A 120 -21.12 -30.26 24.83
CA LYS A 120 -22.48 -30.26 24.29
C LYS A 120 -22.78 -28.97 23.53
N MET A 121 -22.52 -27.79 24.13
CA MET A 121 -22.72 -26.48 23.50
C MET A 121 -21.94 -26.36 22.19
N GLN A 122 -20.68 -26.82 22.18
CA GLN A 122 -19.85 -26.86 20.97
C GLN A 122 -20.52 -27.70 19.87
N LYS A 123 -20.89 -28.96 20.15
CA LYS A 123 -21.56 -29.86 19.20
C LYS A 123 -22.91 -29.32 18.71
N GLU A 124 -23.67 -28.66 19.58
CA GLU A 124 -24.94 -28.02 19.20
C GLU A 124 -24.71 -26.82 18.25
N SER A 125 -23.65 -26.02 18.48
CA SER A 125 -23.27 -24.94 17.56
C SER A 125 -22.81 -25.46 16.20
N GLU A 126 -22.04 -26.55 16.16
CA GLU A 126 -21.62 -27.23 14.93
C GLU A 126 -22.81 -27.82 14.18
N LEU A 127 -23.72 -28.49 14.87
CA LEU A 127 -24.94 -29.06 14.32
C LEU A 127 -25.85 -27.97 13.71
N LEU A 128 -25.96 -26.80 14.35
CA LEU A 128 -26.65 -25.63 13.78
C LEU A 128 -25.94 -25.08 12.54
N ARG A 129 -24.60 -25.01 12.53
CA ARG A 129 -23.80 -24.61 11.36
C ARG A 129 -24.01 -25.58 10.19
N VAL A 130 -23.92 -26.88 10.43
CA VAL A 130 -24.12 -27.93 9.43
C VAL A 130 -25.55 -27.92 8.88
N LYS A 131 -26.58 -27.76 9.72
CA LYS A 131 -27.97 -27.58 9.27
C LYS A 131 -28.14 -26.37 8.33
N LYS A 132 -27.56 -25.21 8.66
CA LYS A 132 -27.59 -24.02 7.79
C LYS A 132 -26.94 -24.27 6.43
N VAL A 133 -25.79 -24.97 6.40
CA VAL A 133 -25.11 -25.35 5.15
C VAL A 133 -25.95 -26.35 4.34
N LEU A 134 -26.58 -27.33 5.00
CA LEU A 134 -27.43 -28.33 4.34
C LEU A 134 -28.65 -27.69 3.66
N GLU A 135 -29.37 -26.78 4.32
CA GLU A 135 -30.51 -26.10 3.70
C GLU A 135 -30.07 -25.18 2.55
N ALA A 136 -28.95 -24.46 2.70
CA ALA A 136 -28.37 -23.69 1.61
C ALA A 136 -27.99 -24.56 0.39
N LEU A 137 -27.49 -25.78 0.63
CA LEU A 137 -27.17 -26.75 -0.42
C LEU A 137 -28.42 -27.35 -1.07
N LYS A 138 -29.46 -27.68 -0.29
CA LYS A 138 -30.78 -28.10 -0.82
C LYS A 138 -31.41 -27.03 -1.71
N ILE A 139 -31.35 -25.75 -1.32
CA ILE A 139 -31.85 -24.63 -2.13
C ILE A 139 -31.06 -24.51 -3.44
N LYS A 140 -29.73 -24.66 -3.40
CA LYS A 140 -28.90 -24.70 -4.63
C LYS A 140 -29.26 -25.89 -5.52
N HIS A 141 -29.38 -27.09 -4.95
CA HIS A 141 -29.72 -28.30 -5.69
C HIS A 141 -31.09 -28.18 -6.36
N ARG A 142 -32.12 -27.71 -5.64
CA ARG A 142 -33.45 -27.42 -6.22
C ARG A 142 -33.34 -26.46 -7.40
N LYS A 143 -32.71 -25.29 -7.23
CA LYS A 143 -32.50 -24.31 -8.31
C LYS A 143 -31.72 -24.84 -9.52
N LEU A 144 -30.86 -25.85 -9.35
CA LEU A 144 -30.20 -26.53 -10.45
C LEU A 144 -31.14 -27.54 -11.13
N SER A 145 -31.88 -28.34 -10.35
CA SER A 145 -32.88 -29.28 -10.84
C SER A 145 -33.99 -28.58 -11.62
N ASP A 146 -34.54 -27.48 -11.09
CA ASP A 146 -35.54 -26.63 -11.74
C ASP A 146 -35.05 -26.15 -13.10
N ARG A 147 -33.77 -25.73 -13.20
CA ARG A 147 -33.16 -25.30 -14.46
C ARG A 147 -32.98 -26.46 -15.44
N VAL A 148 -32.49 -27.62 -14.98
CA VAL A 148 -32.36 -28.81 -15.84
C VAL A 148 -33.72 -29.23 -16.39
N GLN A 149 -34.77 -29.24 -15.55
CA GLN A 149 -36.13 -29.54 -15.97
C GLN A 149 -36.66 -28.51 -16.98
N ASN A 150 -36.46 -27.20 -16.73
CA ASN A 150 -36.88 -26.14 -17.66
C ASN A 150 -36.14 -26.20 -19.01
N TYR A 151 -34.92 -26.74 -19.06
CA TYR A 151 -34.17 -26.94 -20.31
C TYR A 151 -34.40 -28.31 -20.96
N SER A 152 -35.15 -29.23 -20.34
CA SER A 152 -35.40 -30.58 -20.88
C SER A 152 -36.01 -30.57 -22.29
N ILE A 153 -36.88 -29.59 -22.58
CA ILE A 153 -37.53 -29.37 -23.88
C ILE A 153 -36.50 -29.16 -25.00
N PHE A 154 -35.35 -28.52 -24.72
CA PHE A 154 -34.27 -28.37 -25.69
C PHE A 154 -33.45 -29.66 -25.83
N GLY A 155 -33.41 -30.51 -24.81
CA GLY A 155 -32.84 -31.85 -24.88
C GLY A 155 -33.63 -32.73 -25.85
N THR A 156 -34.93 -32.90 -25.60
CA THR A 156 -35.81 -33.71 -26.47
C THR A 156 -35.88 -33.16 -27.90
N TYR A 157 -35.92 -31.84 -28.08
CA TYR A 157 -35.82 -31.22 -29.40
C TYR A 157 -34.49 -31.58 -30.11
N LEU A 158 -33.36 -31.56 -29.42
CA LEU A 158 -32.06 -31.92 -30.02
C LEU A 158 -31.95 -33.44 -30.29
N GLU A 159 -32.59 -34.28 -29.48
CA GLU A 159 -32.75 -35.72 -29.78
C GLU A 159 -33.58 -35.94 -31.05
N ASP A 160 -34.66 -35.19 -31.25
CA ASP A 160 -35.47 -35.26 -32.48
C ASP A 160 -34.73 -34.70 -33.70
N VAL A 161 -33.93 -33.64 -33.55
CA VAL A 161 -33.05 -33.14 -34.61
C VAL A 161 -31.96 -34.18 -34.96
N VAL A 162 -31.41 -34.92 -33.99
CA VAL A 162 -30.50 -36.05 -34.27
C VAL A 162 -31.19 -37.11 -35.13
N LYS A 163 -32.41 -37.55 -34.77
CA LYS A 163 -33.17 -38.57 -35.52
C LYS A 163 -33.45 -38.20 -36.98
N VAL A 164 -33.54 -36.90 -37.29
CA VAL A 164 -33.91 -36.37 -38.62
C VAL A 164 -32.70 -35.86 -39.42
N SER A 165 -31.49 -35.85 -38.85
CA SER A 165 -30.31 -35.25 -39.49
C SER A 165 -29.11 -36.19 -39.59
N GLN A 166 -28.10 -35.75 -40.34
CA GLN A 166 -26.83 -36.46 -40.56
C GLN A 166 -25.87 -36.45 -39.35
N PHE A 167 -26.33 -36.14 -38.13
CA PHE A 167 -25.50 -36.04 -36.93
C PHE A 167 -25.83 -37.16 -35.96
N GLU A 168 -24.86 -38.04 -35.69
CA GLU A 168 -24.99 -39.20 -34.79
C GLU A 168 -25.30 -38.80 -33.33
N GLU A 169 -24.77 -37.65 -32.88
CA GLU A 169 -24.94 -37.15 -31.52
C GLU A 169 -25.28 -35.65 -31.45
N ILE A 170 -25.99 -35.28 -30.38
CA ILE A 170 -26.22 -33.88 -29.98
C ILE A 170 -24.89 -33.13 -29.79
N GLN A 171 -23.84 -33.79 -29.30
CA GLN A 171 -22.52 -33.17 -29.14
C GLN A 171 -21.89 -32.79 -30.48
N ALA A 172 -22.11 -33.57 -31.54
CA ALA A 172 -21.64 -33.23 -32.89
C ALA A 172 -22.35 -31.97 -33.43
N ILE A 173 -23.67 -31.85 -33.20
CA ILE A 173 -24.44 -30.64 -33.54
C ILE A 173 -23.89 -29.41 -32.77
N ILE A 174 -23.72 -29.55 -31.46
CA ILE A 174 -23.19 -28.48 -30.58
C ILE A 174 -21.76 -28.08 -30.99
N TRP A 175 -20.90 -29.03 -31.34
CA TRP A 175 -19.54 -28.77 -31.80
C TRP A 175 -19.55 -28.06 -33.16
N ARG A 176 -20.35 -28.52 -34.12
CA ARG A 176 -20.50 -27.90 -35.45
C ARG A 176 -21.02 -26.48 -35.33
N TYR A 177 -22.02 -26.22 -34.48
CA TYR A 177 -22.51 -24.87 -34.18
C TYR A 177 -21.40 -23.98 -33.58
N LYS A 178 -20.70 -24.44 -32.53
CA LYS A 178 -19.58 -23.71 -31.92
C LYS A 178 -18.47 -23.39 -32.93
N MET A 179 -18.16 -24.32 -33.84
CA MET A 179 -17.19 -24.10 -34.92
C MET A 179 -17.68 -23.05 -35.92
N LEU A 180 -18.93 -23.13 -36.39
CA LEU A 180 -19.52 -22.16 -37.31
C LEU A 180 -19.59 -20.75 -36.72
N VAL A 181 -19.92 -20.60 -35.42
CA VAL A 181 -19.89 -19.30 -34.73
C VAL A 181 -18.47 -18.73 -34.65
N ARG A 182 -17.45 -19.56 -34.37
CA ARG A 182 -16.03 -19.14 -34.39
C ARG A 182 -15.60 -18.71 -35.80
N MET A 183 -15.92 -19.51 -36.82
CA MET A 183 -15.62 -19.20 -38.23
C MET A 183 -16.29 -17.90 -38.68
N ARG A 184 -17.58 -17.70 -38.37
CA ARG A 184 -18.29 -16.44 -38.67
C ARG A 184 -17.63 -15.23 -38.02
N LYS A 185 -17.19 -15.33 -36.75
CA LYS A 185 -16.46 -14.25 -36.08
C LYS A 185 -15.13 -13.94 -36.77
N ALA A 186 -14.37 -14.97 -37.17
CA ALA A 186 -13.09 -14.80 -37.87
C ALA A 186 -13.28 -14.16 -39.26
N LEU A 187 -14.27 -14.61 -40.03
CA LEU A 187 -14.60 -14.04 -41.34
C LEU A 187 -15.02 -12.56 -41.22
N LEU A 188 -15.88 -12.20 -40.27
CA LEU A 188 -16.25 -10.81 -40.00
C LEU A 188 -15.09 -9.94 -39.47
N GLN A 189 -14.00 -10.53 -39.00
CA GLN A 189 -12.78 -9.80 -38.64
C GLN A 189 -11.87 -9.62 -39.86
N ALA A 190 -11.67 -10.65 -40.67
CA ALA A 190 -10.92 -10.57 -41.92
C ALA A 190 -11.56 -9.61 -42.94
N GLU A 191 -12.89 -9.63 -43.07
CA GLU A 191 -13.65 -8.73 -43.94
C GLU A 191 -13.58 -7.26 -43.49
N ARG A 192 -13.40 -6.99 -42.19
CA ARG A 192 -13.12 -5.65 -41.67
C ARG A 192 -11.69 -5.21 -41.99
N GLY A 193 -10.69 -6.04 -41.70
CA GLY A 193 -9.30 -5.76 -42.07
C GLY A 193 -9.12 -5.54 -43.58
N LEU A 194 -9.85 -6.27 -44.44
CA LEU A 194 -9.84 -6.06 -45.89
C LEU A 194 -10.49 -4.72 -46.30
N ARG A 195 -11.56 -4.28 -45.63
CA ARG A 195 -12.15 -2.95 -45.84
C ARG A 195 -11.20 -1.84 -45.40
N GLU A 196 -10.58 -1.99 -44.23
CA GLU A 196 -9.60 -1.05 -43.67
C GLU A 196 -8.38 -0.92 -44.59
N ALA A 197 -7.77 -2.03 -45.01
CA ALA A 197 -6.65 -2.03 -45.96
C ALA A 197 -7.04 -1.46 -47.34
N LYS A 198 -8.26 -1.74 -47.84
CA LYS A 198 -8.75 -1.15 -49.10
C LYS A 198 -8.99 0.35 -48.99
N GLN A 199 -9.34 0.86 -47.81
CA GLN A 199 -9.50 2.29 -47.57
C GLN A 199 -8.13 2.99 -47.51
N GLN A 200 -7.17 2.43 -46.75
CA GLN A 200 -5.78 2.91 -46.73
C GLN A 200 -5.14 2.92 -48.11
N ALA A 201 -5.38 1.89 -48.93
CA ALA A 201 -4.88 1.84 -50.30
C ALA A 201 -5.46 2.95 -51.20
N LYS A 202 -6.73 3.33 -51.01
CA LYS A 202 -7.32 4.49 -51.72
C LYS A 202 -6.71 5.81 -51.27
N GLU A 203 -6.52 5.98 -49.96
CA GLU A 203 -5.93 7.18 -49.38
C GLU A 203 -4.48 7.39 -49.86
N PHE A 204 -3.72 6.30 -49.96
CA PHE A 204 -2.38 6.30 -50.55
C PHE A 204 -2.38 6.62 -52.06
N ILE A 205 -3.33 6.07 -52.83
CA ILE A 205 -3.48 6.38 -54.25
C ILE A 205 -3.80 7.87 -54.43
N HIS A 206 -4.78 8.42 -53.72
CA HIS A 206 -5.14 9.84 -53.80
C HIS A 206 -3.97 10.75 -53.44
N TYR A 207 -3.21 10.42 -52.39
CA TYR A 207 -2.01 11.18 -52.01
C TYR A 207 -0.92 11.15 -53.11
N SER A 208 -0.72 9.99 -53.74
CA SER A 208 0.25 9.84 -54.84
C SER A 208 -0.23 10.52 -56.13
N GLU A 209 -1.54 10.58 -56.37
CA GLU A 209 -2.16 11.35 -57.45
C GLU A 209 -2.00 12.87 -57.22
N ASP A 210 -2.24 13.37 -56.00
CA ASP A 210 -2.02 14.77 -55.61
C ASP A 210 -0.53 15.18 -55.74
N GLU A 211 0.38 14.33 -55.27
CA GLU A 211 1.84 14.53 -55.39
C GLU A 211 2.30 14.51 -56.86
N SER A 212 1.73 13.62 -57.69
CA SER A 212 1.97 13.58 -59.13
C SER A 212 1.48 14.84 -59.84
N LEU A 213 0.34 15.40 -59.43
CA LEU A 213 -0.16 16.67 -59.97
C LEU A 213 0.77 17.84 -59.62
N GLN A 214 1.25 17.92 -58.37
CA GLN A 214 2.23 18.94 -57.96
C GLN A 214 3.53 18.86 -58.77
N TYR A 215 4.06 17.65 -59.01
CA TYR A 215 5.25 17.49 -59.86
C TYR A 215 5.01 17.85 -61.33
N ASN A 216 3.80 17.67 -61.87
CA ASN A 216 3.47 18.14 -63.22
C ASN A 216 3.41 19.68 -63.28
N ASP A 217 2.78 20.33 -62.29
CA ASP A 217 2.72 21.80 -62.19
C ASP A 217 4.12 22.42 -62.08
N ASP A 218 5.02 21.82 -61.30
CA ASP A 218 6.43 22.23 -61.21
C ASP A 218 7.19 22.03 -62.53
N VAL A 219 6.96 20.90 -63.22
CA VAL A 219 7.55 20.63 -64.54
C VAL A 219 7.11 21.65 -65.59
N ASP A 220 5.83 22.02 -65.63
CA ASP A 220 5.31 23.02 -66.57
C ASP A 220 5.84 24.43 -66.26
N GLN A 221 5.98 24.81 -64.97
CA GLN A 221 6.66 26.04 -64.58
C GLN A 221 8.14 26.06 -65.02
N LEU A 222 8.87 24.95 -64.87
CA LEU A 222 10.25 24.82 -65.31
C LEU A 222 10.39 24.85 -66.84
N GLN A 223 9.47 24.22 -67.57
CA GLN A 223 9.38 24.32 -69.03
C GLN A 223 9.16 25.77 -69.47
N LEU A 224 8.17 26.47 -68.90
CA LEU A 224 7.90 27.87 -69.20
C LEU A 224 9.13 28.77 -68.98
N ARG A 225 9.83 28.58 -67.86
CA ARG A 225 11.10 29.28 -67.56
C ARG A 225 12.21 28.94 -68.56
N SER A 226 12.32 27.68 -69.00
CA SER A 226 13.28 27.29 -70.05
C SER A 226 12.94 27.92 -71.40
N HIS A 227 11.67 27.94 -71.79
CA HIS A 227 11.22 28.59 -73.02
C HIS A 227 11.45 30.10 -73.01
N GLN A 228 11.24 30.76 -71.87
CA GLN A 228 11.57 32.18 -71.73
C GLN A 228 13.08 32.42 -71.85
N ALA A 229 13.91 31.68 -71.10
CA ALA A 229 15.37 31.81 -71.17
C ALA A 229 15.91 31.56 -72.60
N ARG A 230 15.36 30.58 -73.34
CA ARG A 230 15.71 30.34 -74.75
C ARG A 230 15.33 31.52 -75.66
N ARG A 231 14.16 32.15 -75.45
CA ARG A 231 13.76 33.37 -76.18
C ARG A 231 14.73 34.51 -75.87
N ASP A 232 15.05 34.73 -74.60
CA ASP A 232 15.95 35.79 -74.18
C ASP A 232 17.33 35.62 -74.82
N VAL A 233 17.90 34.41 -74.79
CA VAL A 233 19.16 34.05 -75.49
C VAL A 233 19.08 34.39 -76.97
N LEU A 234 18.05 33.95 -77.70
CA LEU A 234 17.88 34.26 -79.13
C LEU A 234 17.80 35.77 -79.41
N THR A 235 17.16 36.56 -78.53
CA THR A 235 17.16 38.03 -78.70
C THR A 235 18.53 38.66 -78.46
N TRP A 236 19.32 38.13 -77.53
CA TRP A 236 20.69 38.60 -77.30
C TRP A 236 21.66 38.16 -78.39
N GLU A 237 21.52 36.96 -78.93
CA GLU A 237 22.28 36.48 -80.10
C GLU A 237 22.00 37.34 -81.33
N SER A 238 20.72 37.69 -81.61
CA SER A 238 20.37 38.60 -82.70
C SER A 238 20.98 40.00 -82.50
N ARG A 239 20.85 40.57 -81.29
CA ARG A 239 21.45 41.88 -80.96
C ARG A 239 22.98 41.86 -81.09
N TRP A 240 23.62 40.78 -80.67
CA TRP A 240 25.07 40.59 -80.81
C TRP A 240 25.49 40.49 -82.28
N ALA A 241 24.75 39.74 -83.10
CA ALA A 241 24.98 39.65 -84.54
C ALA A 241 24.84 41.02 -85.25
N ASP A 242 23.84 41.84 -84.88
CA ASP A 242 23.68 43.19 -85.42
C ASP A 242 24.81 44.14 -84.98
N VAL A 243 25.27 44.05 -83.73
CA VAL A 243 26.46 44.78 -83.25
C VAL A 243 27.72 44.33 -83.99
N GLN A 244 27.94 43.03 -84.15
CA GLN A 244 29.09 42.46 -84.86
C GLN A 244 29.09 42.86 -86.34
N LYS A 245 27.94 42.82 -87.01
CA LYS A 245 27.73 43.26 -88.40
C LYS A 245 27.98 44.76 -88.56
N THR A 246 27.53 45.57 -87.60
CA THR A 246 27.76 47.03 -87.59
C THR A 246 29.24 47.35 -87.37
N ALA A 247 29.90 46.66 -86.44
CA ALA A 247 31.34 46.77 -86.21
C ALA A 247 32.14 46.36 -87.46
N ALA A 248 31.84 45.20 -88.06
CA ALA A 248 32.49 44.75 -89.29
C ALA A 248 32.34 45.75 -90.44
N LYS A 249 31.14 46.32 -90.63
CA LYS A 249 30.92 47.40 -91.62
C LYS A 249 31.77 48.63 -91.31
N LYS A 250 31.86 49.06 -90.04
CA LYS A 250 32.69 50.20 -89.63
C LYS A 250 34.19 49.95 -89.80
N THR A 251 34.66 48.74 -89.52
CA THR A 251 36.04 48.32 -89.80
C THR A 251 36.32 48.30 -91.30
N GLN A 252 35.38 47.85 -92.13
CA GLN A 252 35.50 47.89 -93.59
C GLN A 252 35.52 49.32 -94.13
N GLU A 253 34.59 50.19 -93.68
CA GLU A 253 34.56 51.62 -94.03
C GLU A 253 35.89 52.30 -93.67
N LEU A 254 36.40 52.09 -92.44
CA LEU A 254 37.70 52.59 -92.00
C LEU A 254 38.86 52.06 -92.86
N GLY A 255 38.84 50.77 -93.20
CA GLY A 255 39.84 50.14 -94.07
C GLY A 255 39.85 50.74 -95.47
N THR A 256 38.69 50.97 -96.08
CA THR A 256 38.61 51.63 -97.40
C THR A 256 39.09 53.08 -97.37
N ILE A 257 38.80 53.83 -96.29
CA ILE A 257 39.31 55.19 -96.07
C ILE A 257 40.84 55.16 -95.93
N LYS A 258 41.41 54.28 -95.10
CA LYS A 258 42.87 54.09 -94.98
C LYS A 258 43.52 53.80 -96.33
N MET A 259 42.96 52.88 -97.12
CA MET A 259 43.50 52.52 -98.43
C MET A 259 43.40 53.65 -99.46
N ALA A 260 42.34 54.46 -99.41
CA ALA A 260 42.21 55.65 -100.27
C ALA A 260 43.26 56.72 -99.91
N ILE A 261 43.48 56.98 -98.62
CA ILE A 261 44.53 57.88 -98.12
C ILE A 261 45.91 57.39 -98.58
N LEU A 262 46.21 56.10 -98.37
CA LEU A 262 47.47 55.50 -98.78
C LEU A 262 47.70 55.60 -100.29
N GLY A 263 46.66 55.34 -101.11
CA GLY A 263 46.72 55.45 -102.56
C GLY A 263 47.01 56.89 -103.04
N LEU A 264 46.35 57.89 -102.44
CA LEU A 264 46.62 59.30 -102.70
C LEU A 264 48.03 59.71 -102.26
N PHE A 265 48.47 59.28 -101.08
CA PHE A 265 49.81 59.55 -100.56
C PHE A 265 50.90 58.95 -101.47
N GLN A 266 50.68 57.75 -102.01
CA GLN A 266 51.59 57.14 -102.98
C GLN A 266 51.61 57.90 -104.31
N HIS A 267 50.48 58.46 -104.76
CA HIS A 267 50.41 59.29 -105.97
C HIS A 267 51.17 60.62 -105.79
N VAL A 268 50.96 61.31 -104.66
CA VAL A 268 51.69 62.53 -104.27
C VAL A 268 53.20 62.25 -104.18
N SER A 269 53.60 61.19 -103.47
CA SER A 269 55.02 60.81 -103.32
C SER A 269 55.68 60.52 -104.68
N LYS A 270 54.96 59.87 -105.61
CA LYS A 270 55.42 59.64 -106.99
C LYS A 270 55.57 60.95 -107.78
N GLN A 271 54.62 61.88 -107.68
CA GLN A 271 54.71 63.18 -108.35
C GLN A 271 55.85 64.05 -107.80
N MET A 272 56.04 64.09 -106.47
CA MET A 272 57.18 64.78 -105.83
C MET A 272 58.54 64.18 -106.17
N LYS A 273 58.60 62.94 -106.71
CA LYS A 273 59.82 62.12 -106.84
C LYS A 273 60.60 61.98 -105.51
N ARG A 274 59.92 62.08 -104.36
CA ARG A 274 60.49 61.94 -103.02
C ARG A 274 60.00 60.64 -102.37
N SER A 275 60.93 59.81 -101.91
CA SER A 275 60.66 58.68 -101.05
C SER A 275 60.37 59.15 -99.61
N LEU A 276 59.16 59.66 -99.37
CA LEU A 276 58.70 60.03 -98.03
C LEU A 276 58.42 58.75 -97.22
N ASN A 277 59.28 58.48 -96.24
CA ASN A 277 59.30 57.23 -95.48
C ASN A 277 58.25 57.22 -94.34
N VAL A 278 56.98 57.34 -94.71
CA VAL A 278 55.83 57.36 -93.79
C VAL A 278 55.27 55.94 -93.60
N PRO A 279 55.01 55.47 -92.37
CA PRO A 279 54.42 54.15 -92.13
C PRO A 279 53.06 53.95 -92.81
N VAL A 280 52.81 52.75 -93.32
CA VAL A 280 51.60 52.39 -94.10
C VAL A 280 50.31 52.55 -93.27
N ASP A 281 50.36 52.32 -91.96
CA ASP A 281 49.19 52.40 -91.08
C ASP A 281 48.88 53.81 -90.54
N ASP A 282 49.83 54.75 -90.62
CA ASP A 282 49.63 56.12 -90.11
C ASP A 282 48.98 57.01 -91.18
N SER A 283 47.66 56.87 -91.27
CA SER A 283 46.83 57.65 -92.19
C SER A 283 46.78 59.15 -91.85
N TYR A 284 47.19 59.57 -90.63
CA TYR A 284 47.17 60.99 -90.25
C TYR A 284 48.37 61.75 -90.83
N THR A 285 49.58 61.22 -90.72
CA THR A 285 50.75 61.85 -91.35
C THR A 285 50.72 61.73 -92.88
N GLN A 286 50.17 60.63 -93.42
CA GLN A 286 49.88 60.51 -94.85
C GLN A 286 48.93 61.62 -95.35
N LEU A 287 47.82 61.88 -94.65
CA LEU A 287 46.90 62.99 -94.96
C LEU A 287 47.59 64.35 -94.87
N SER A 288 48.41 64.58 -93.84
CA SER A 288 49.14 65.84 -93.67
C SER A 288 50.09 66.13 -94.85
N VAL A 289 50.79 65.12 -95.37
CA VAL A 289 51.63 65.25 -96.57
C VAL A 289 50.80 65.54 -97.83
N ILE A 290 49.66 64.86 -98.00
CA ILE A 290 48.75 65.13 -99.14
C ILE A 290 48.24 66.58 -99.07
N GLN A 291 47.83 67.04 -97.88
CA GLN A 291 47.34 68.41 -97.67
C GLN A 291 48.43 69.45 -97.97
N GLN A 292 49.66 69.25 -97.50
CA GLN A 292 50.77 70.16 -97.79
C GLN A 292 51.05 70.22 -99.29
N PHE A 293 51.05 69.09 -100.00
CA PHE A 293 51.26 69.08 -101.46
C PHE A 293 50.16 69.83 -102.23
N ILE A 294 48.89 69.68 -101.82
CA ILE A 294 47.77 70.41 -102.43
C ILE A 294 47.92 71.92 -102.17
N GLN A 295 48.36 72.31 -100.98
CA GLN A 295 48.65 73.71 -100.65
C GLN A 295 49.83 74.25 -101.48
N ASP A 296 50.94 73.52 -101.56
CA ASP A 296 52.11 73.87 -102.39
C ASP A 296 51.70 74.08 -103.86
N LEU A 297 50.88 73.18 -104.42
CA LEU A 297 50.34 73.30 -105.78
C LEU A 297 49.41 74.50 -105.95
N MET A 298 48.57 74.80 -104.96
CA MET A 298 47.69 75.97 -104.97
C MET A 298 48.50 77.28 -104.90
N ASP A 299 49.54 77.33 -104.08
CA ASP A 299 50.41 78.51 -103.95
C ASP A 299 51.26 78.73 -105.20
N ILE A 300 51.77 77.67 -105.84
CA ILE A 300 52.39 77.72 -107.17
C ILE A 300 51.40 78.24 -108.22
N LEU A 301 50.16 77.74 -108.24
CA LEU A 301 49.12 78.21 -109.16
C LEU A 301 48.82 79.71 -108.96
N MET A 302 48.75 80.17 -107.72
CA MET A 302 48.55 81.57 -107.36
C MET A 302 49.77 82.45 -107.74
N GLU A 303 50.99 81.94 -107.61
CA GLU A 303 52.20 82.65 -108.00
C GLU A 303 52.34 82.76 -109.53
N VAL A 304 52.01 81.70 -110.27
CA VAL A 304 51.89 81.72 -111.74
C VAL A 304 50.83 82.74 -112.17
N LYS A 305 49.68 82.80 -111.48
CA LYS A 305 48.63 83.81 -111.73
C LYS A 305 49.14 85.25 -111.51
N ARG A 306 50.01 85.48 -110.52
CA ARG A 306 50.65 86.78 -110.29
C ARG A 306 51.69 87.12 -111.37
N LYS A 307 52.56 86.17 -111.75
CA LYS A 307 53.58 86.38 -112.78
C LYS A 307 52.98 86.59 -114.18
N GLY A 308 51.85 85.96 -114.48
CA GLY A 308 51.10 86.18 -115.73
C GLY A 308 50.55 87.61 -115.91
N ILE A 309 50.32 88.35 -114.82
CA ILE A 309 49.82 89.75 -114.85
C ILE A 309 50.96 90.75 -115.15
N ALA A 310 52.22 90.39 -114.89
CA ALA A 310 53.36 91.29 -115.06
C ALA A 310 53.89 91.37 -116.52
N SER A 311 53.47 90.46 -117.40
CA SER A 311 54.10 90.26 -118.73
C SER A 311 53.31 90.81 -119.93
N SER A 312 52.26 91.62 -119.71
CA SER A 312 51.41 92.18 -120.78
C SER A 312 51.58 93.70 -120.98
N TYR A 313 52.69 94.27 -120.49
CA TYR A 313 52.97 95.72 -120.51
C TYR A 313 54.33 96.08 -121.15
N ASP A 314 54.69 95.44 -122.27
CA ASP A 314 55.65 96.04 -123.21
C ASP A 314 55.49 95.50 -124.66
N TYR A 315 55.90 96.32 -125.64
CA TYR A 315 55.79 96.13 -127.11
C TYR A 315 54.37 96.04 -127.73
N GLY A 316 54.11 96.55 -128.95
CA GLY A 316 55.03 97.31 -129.84
C GLY A 316 54.58 97.42 -131.31
N THR A 317 53.59 98.28 -131.60
CA THR A 317 53.39 99.06 -132.86
C THR A 317 53.80 98.48 -134.24
N ALA A 318 52.86 97.79 -134.91
CA ALA A 318 52.40 97.92 -136.32
C ALA A 318 53.35 98.08 -137.54
N ARG A 319 53.01 97.38 -138.64
CA ARG A 319 52.95 97.97 -140.00
C ARG A 319 51.94 97.28 -140.95
N LYS A 320 51.55 98.00 -142.01
CA LYS A 320 50.50 97.68 -143.01
C LYS A 320 51.02 96.86 -144.21
N MET A 321 50.12 96.38 -145.08
CA MET A 321 50.00 96.65 -146.55
C MET A 321 48.91 95.69 -147.17
N PRO A 322 48.57 95.64 -148.48
CA PRO A 322 47.49 96.51 -148.99
C PRO A 322 46.52 95.90 -150.04
N THR A 323 45.22 96.15 -149.92
CA THR A 323 44.36 96.64 -151.03
C THR A 323 43.15 97.37 -150.45
#